data_AF-A0AAC9LZF2-F1
#
_entry.id   AF-A0AAC9LZF2-F1
#
_cell.length_a   1.000
_cell.length_b   1.000
_cell.length_c   1.000
_cell.angle_alpha   90.00
_cell.angle_beta   90.00
_cell.angle_gamma   90.00
#
_symmetry.space_group_name_H-M   'P 1'
#
loop_
_entity.id
_entity.type
_entity.pdbx_description
1 polymer ?
#
loop_
_entity_poly.entity_id
_entity_poly.type
_entity_poly.pdbx_seq_one_letter_code
_entity_poly.pdbx_strand_id
1 'polypeptide(L)' 'MKNLSTKTCPVCKRPFEWRKKWKNCWDDVIYCSKRCSNRKSQR' A
#
# COMPACT_ATOMS: atom_id res chain seq x y z
N MET A 1 -20.67 -8.38 4.01
CA MET A 1 -19.77 -7.24 4.24
C MET A 1 -18.38 -7.65 3.78
N LYS A 2 -17.80 -6.99 2.77
CA LYS A 2 -16.50 -7.38 2.21
C LYS A 2 -15.43 -6.47 2.83
N ASN A 3 -14.81 -6.97 3.89
CA ASN A 3 -13.65 -6.37 4.53
C ASN A 3 -12.43 -6.66 3.64
N LEU A 4 -12.38 -6.03 2.46
CA LEU A 4 -11.14 -5.99 1.68
C LEU A 4 -10.10 -5.34 2.58
N SER A 5 -8.98 -6.01 2.84
CA SER A 5 -7.92 -5.45 3.67
C SER A 5 -7.52 -4.10 3.10
N THR A 6 -7.94 -3.03 3.78
CA THR A 6 -7.57 -1.65 3.48
C THR A 6 -6.36 -1.31 4.34
N LYS A 7 -5.25 -0.99 3.70
CA LYS A 7 -4.05 -0.49 4.38
C LYS A 7 -4.00 1.02 4.23
N THR A 8 -3.46 1.71 5.23
CA THR A 8 -3.26 3.16 5.18
C THR A 8 -1.85 3.47 4.73
N CYS A 9 -1.71 4.25 3.65
CA CYS A 9 -0.38 4.64 3.16
C CYS A 9 0.24 5.71 4.08
N PRO A 10 1.42 5.51 4.68
CA PRO A 10 2.02 6.49 5.59
C PRO A 10 2.49 7.79 4.89
N VAL A 11 2.60 7.79 3.56
CA VAL A 11 3.11 8.94 2.79
C VAL A 11 1.99 9.89 2.38
N CYS A 12 0.88 9.36 1.87
CA CYS A 12 -0.27 10.17 1.45
C CYS A 12 -1.47 10.09 2.40
N LYS A 13 -1.37 9.27 3.46
CA LYS A 13 -2.42 9.04 4.48
C LYS A 13 -3.77 8.59 3.89
N ARG A 14 -3.76 8.07 2.66
CA ARG A 14 -4.96 7.57 1.99
C ARG A 14 -5.11 6.07 2.25
N PRO A 15 -6.33 5.61 2.61
CA PRO A 15 -6.63 4.19 2.64
C PRO A 15 -6.58 3.64 1.21
N PHE A 16 -6.01 2.45 1.05
CA PHE A 16 -5.96 1.77 -0.23
C PHE A 16 -6.28 0.29 -0.04
N GLU A 17 -7.02 -0.26 -0.99
CA GLU A 17 -7.53 -1.63 -0.93
C GLU A 17 -6.54 -2.62 -1.54
N TRP A 18 -6.64 -3.87 -1.09
CA TRP A 18 -5.94 -5.01 -1.69
C TRP A 18 -6.19 -5.08 -3.20
N ARG A 19 -5.12 -5.30 -3.97
CA ARG A 19 -5.18 -5.58 -5.41
C ARG A 19 -4.64 -6.97 -5.71
N LYS A 20 -5.23 -7.64 -6.72
CA LYS A 20 -4.76 -8.97 -7.20
C LYS A 20 -3.27 -9.03 -7.48
N LYS A 21 -2.66 -7.94 -7.99
CA LYS A 21 -1.22 -7.87 -8.25
C LYS A 21 -0.35 -8.02 -7.00
N TRP A 22 -0.92 -7.81 -5.82
CA TRP A 22 -0.23 -7.87 -4.54
C TRP A 22 -0.43 -9.20 -3.83
N LYS A 23 -1.09 -10.18 -4.45
CA LYS A 23 -1.33 -11.50 -3.82
C LYS A 23 -0.08 -12.12 -3.18
N ASN A 24 1.10 -11.96 -3.80
CA ASN A 24 2.35 -12.56 -3.30
C ASN A 24 3.19 -11.63 -2.42
N CYS A 25 2.90 -10.33 -2.36
CA CYS A 25 3.72 -9.34 -1.65
C CYS A 25 2.87 -8.40 -0.79
N TRP A 26 1.62 -8.74 -0.50
CA TRP A 26 0.69 -7.86 0.19
C TRP A 26 1.15 -7.52 1.61
N ASP A 27 1.84 -8.44 2.25
CA ASP A 27 2.39 -8.23 3.59
C ASP A 27 3.39 -7.07 3.61
N ASP A 28 4.33 -7.08 2.65
CA ASP A 28 5.36 -6.07 2.41
C ASP A 28 4.81 -4.73 1.86
N VAL A 29 3.62 -4.75 1.24
CA VAL A 29 3.03 -3.55 0.65
C VAL A 29 2.42 -2.66 1.74
N ILE A 30 3.18 -1.65 2.14
CA ILE A 30 2.77 -0.60 3.08
C ILE A 30 2.25 0.65 2.35
N TYR A 31 2.69 0.86 1.10
CA TYR A 31 2.44 2.08 0.34
C TYR A 31 1.41 1.86 -0.78
N CYS A 32 0.52 2.82 -0.98
CA CYS A 32 -0.51 2.73 -2.03
C CYS A 32 0.07 2.69 -3.47
N SER A 33 1.33 3.06 -3.66
CA SER A 33 1.99 3.17 -4.97
C SER A 33 3.52 3.16 -4.83
N LYS A 34 4.22 2.71 -5.89
CA LYS A 34 5.69 2.79 -5.98
C LYS A 34 6.22 4.21 -5.79
N ARG A 35 5.49 5.23 -6.25
CA ARG A 35 5.83 6.65 -6.02
C ARG A 35 5.91 7.02 -4.53
N CYS A 36 4.99 6.49 -3.71
CA CYS A 36 4.99 6.72 -2.27
C CYS A 36 6.14 5.94 -1.59
N SER A 37 6.37 4.70 -2.00
CA SER A 37 7.51 3.91 -1.52
C SER A 37 8.85 4.59 -1.83
N ASN A 38 9.04 5.10 -3.05
CA ASN A 38 10.28 5.76 -3.47
C ASN A 38 10.53 7.08 -2.72
N ARG A 39 9.47 7.83 -2.37
CA ARG A 39 9.60 9.05 -1.53
C ARG A 39 10.24 8.78 -0.17
N LYS A 40 10.10 7.57 0.38
CA LYS A 40 10.70 7.18 1.67
C LYS A 40 12.17 6.78 1.52
N SER A 41 12.60 6.34 0.34
CA SER A 41 13.96 5.88 0.05
C SER A 41 14.93 7.01 -0.33
N GLN A 42 14.46 8.25 -0.39
CA GLN A 42 15.24 9.39 -0.86
C GLN A 42 15.94 10.13 0.30
N ARG A 43 16.62 9.39 1.18
CA ARG A 43 17.49 9.93 2.22
C ARG A 43 18.89 9.36 2.10
#